data_AF-A0A2E5AHU6-F1
#
_entry.id   AF-A0A2E5AHU6-F1
#
_cell.length_a   1.000
_cell.length_b   1.000
_cell.length_c   1.000
_cell.angle_alpha   90.00
_cell.angle_beta   90.00
_cell.angle_gamma   90.00
#
_symmetry.space_group_name_H-M   'P 1'
#
loop_
_entity.id
_entity.type
_entity.pdbx_description
1 polymer ?
#
loop_
_entity_poly.entity_id
_entity_poly.type
_entity_poly.pdbx_seq_one_letter_code
_entity_poly.pdbx_strand_id
1 'polypeptide(L)'
;MSETVKTGAAMKAAYVQAKQDCDAADSALKATPEHAAYQAARGKMLDLEDEMASEFHTCEACGKPIFDDEPYSYDTEGGVTLCEKDTSSWRDMLADPEGFYERNASGDVTYYTPETAKAAAEAHVAAGGSLDDKIGLIEPQEPSNG
;
A
#
# COMPACT_ATOMS: atom_id res chain seq x y z
N MET A 1 -49.17 -15.35 17.53
CA MET A 1 -47.99 -16.03 16.95
C MET A 1 -46.90 -15.94 18.01
N SER A 2 -46.64 -17.03 18.72
CA SER A 2 -45.72 -17.01 19.87
C SER A 2 -44.33 -17.43 19.38
N GLU A 3 -43.38 -16.50 19.37
CA GLU A 3 -41.97 -16.83 19.21
C GLU A 3 -41.53 -17.60 20.47
N THR A 4 -41.19 -18.87 20.31
CA THR A 4 -40.65 -19.68 21.39
C THR A 4 -39.27 -19.14 21.76
N VAL A 5 -39.16 -18.42 22.89
CA VAL A 5 -37.88 -17.99 23.45
C VAL A 5 -37.06 -19.25 23.76
N LYS A 6 -35.96 -19.47 23.03
CA LYS A 6 -35.06 -20.58 23.29
C LYS A 6 -34.41 -20.39 24.67
N THR A 7 -34.43 -21.43 25.50
CA THR A 7 -33.77 -21.39 26.81
C THR A 7 -32.25 -21.24 26.66
N GLY A 8 -31.57 -20.71 27.68
CA GLY A 8 -30.11 -20.54 27.65
C GLY A 8 -29.33 -21.83 27.35
N ALA A 9 -29.84 -22.99 27.79
CA ALA A 9 -29.25 -24.28 27.48
C ALA A 9 -29.38 -24.66 25.99
N ALA A 10 -30.54 -24.40 25.38
CA ALA A 10 -30.77 -24.63 23.95
C ALA A 10 -29.91 -23.70 23.08
N MET A 11 -29.74 -22.44 23.50
CA MET A 11 -28.84 -21.50 22.81
C MET A 11 -27.38 -21.93 22.91
N LYS A 12 -26.93 -22.39 24.09
CA LYS A 12 -25.56 -22.93 24.26
C LYS A 12 -25.30 -24.14 23.37
N ALA A 13 -26.25 -25.08 23.31
CA ALA A 13 -26.11 -26.26 22.45
C ALA A 13 -26.05 -25.88 20.95
N ALA A 14 -26.91 -24.95 20.51
CA ALA A 14 -26.89 -24.45 19.14
C ALA A 14 -25.56 -23.74 18.79
N TYR A 15 -25.01 -22.95 19.72
CA TYR A 15 -23.70 -22.32 19.55
C TYR A 15 -22.57 -23.35 19.40
N VAL A 16 -22.54 -24.37 20.26
CA VAL A 16 -21.51 -25.43 20.20
C VAL A 16 -21.59 -26.17 18.86
N GLN A 17 -22.79 -26.54 18.41
CA GLN A 17 -22.96 -27.20 17.13
C GLN A 17 -22.52 -26.30 15.97
N ALA A 18 -22.95 -25.04 15.94
CA ALA A 18 -22.54 -24.10 14.90
C ALA A 18 -21.01 -23.93 14.84
N LYS A 19 -20.34 -23.92 16.01
CA LYS A 19 -18.87 -23.90 16.06
C LYS A 19 -18.26 -25.16 15.46
N GLN A 20 -18.79 -26.34 15.79
CA GLN A 20 -18.32 -27.61 15.23
C GLN A 20 -18.50 -27.65 13.71
N ASP A 21 -19.61 -27.13 13.19
CA ASP A 21 -19.88 -27.05 11.76
C ASP A 21 -18.89 -26.10 11.06
N CYS A 22 -18.57 -24.94 11.66
CA CYS A 22 -17.53 -24.04 11.16
C CYS A 22 -16.15 -24.70 11.13
N ASP A 23 -15.77 -25.38 12.22
CA ASP A 23 -14.47 -26.06 12.33
C ASP A 23 -14.36 -27.20 11.30
N ALA A 24 -15.45 -27.93 11.04
CA ALA A 24 -15.53 -28.96 10.02
C ALA A 24 -15.43 -28.39 8.59
N ALA A 25 -16.11 -27.27 8.32
CA ALA A 25 -16.05 -26.60 7.02
C ALA A 25 -14.64 -26.06 6.71
N ASP A 26 -13.98 -25.43 7.68
CA ASP A 26 -12.58 -24.98 7.55
C ASP A 26 -11.63 -26.17 7.30
N SER A 27 -11.81 -27.27 8.04
CA SER A 27 -11.03 -28.49 7.83
C SER A 27 -11.23 -29.09 6.44
N ALA A 28 -12.47 -29.10 5.94
CA ALA A 28 -12.79 -29.58 4.59
C ALA A 28 -12.15 -28.69 3.52
N LEU A 29 -12.22 -27.36 3.68
CA LEU A 29 -11.56 -26.41 2.78
C LEU A 29 -10.05 -26.64 2.74
N LYS A 30 -9.40 -26.81 3.90
CA LYS A 30 -7.96 -27.06 4.00
C LYS A 30 -7.51 -28.36 3.34
N ALA A 31 -8.40 -29.35 3.26
CA ALA A 31 -8.15 -30.64 2.61
C ALA A 31 -8.35 -30.61 1.08
N THR A 32 -8.81 -29.49 0.51
CA THR A 32 -8.99 -29.36 -0.94
C THR A 32 -7.66 -29.26 -1.69
N PRO A 33 -7.58 -29.77 -2.93
CA PRO A 33 -6.43 -29.54 -3.81
C PRO A 33 -6.15 -28.04 -4.05
N GLU A 34 -7.20 -27.21 -4.13
CA GLU A 34 -7.09 -25.77 -4.35
C GLU A 34 -6.40 -25.07 -3.17
N HIS A 35 -6.75 -25.44 -1.92
CA HIS A 35 -6.05 -24.93 -0.75
C HIS A 35 -4.59 -25.39 -0.73
N ALA A 36 -4.30 -26.65 -1.07
CA ALA A 36 -2.92 -27.14 -1.16
C ALA A 36 -2.12 -26.39 -2.24
N ALA A 37 -2.71 -26.14 -3.41
CA ALA A 37 -2.09 -25.37 -4.49
C ALA A 37 -1.82 -23.92 -4.08
N TYR A 38 -2.77 -23.28 -3.39
CA TYR A 38 -2.59 -21.94 -2.83
C TYR A 38 -1.43 -21.89 -1.84
N GLN A 39 -1.35 -22.84 -0.89
CA GLN A 39 -0.26 -22.88 0.09
C GLN A 39 1.10 -23.11 -0.57
N ALA A 40 1.18 -23.98 -1.59
CA ALA A 40 2.41 -24.19 -2.35
C ALA A 40 2.84 -22.94 -3.12
N ALA A 41 1.90 -22.24 -3.78
CA ALA A 41 2.19 -20.99 -4.47
C ALA A 41 2.63 -19.88 -3.51
N ARG A 42 1.97 -19.76 -2.36
CA ARG A 42 2.35 -18.81 -1.30
C ARG A 42 3.71 -19.13 -0.70
N GLY A 43 4.02 -20.40 -0.45
CA GLY A 43 5.34 -20.83 0.01
C GLY A 43 6.43 -20.41 -0.96
N LYS A 44 6.25 -20.71 -2.25
CA LYS A 44 7.21 -20.29 -3.30
C LYS A 44 7.39 -18.77 -3.36
N MET A 45 6.31 -18.00 -3.20
CA MET A 45 6.39 -16.54 -3.15
C MET A 45 7.22 -16.06 -1.95
N LEU A 46 7.00 -16.62 -0.76
CA LEU A 46 7.78 -16.28 0.44
C LEU A 46 9.26 -16.66 0.29
N ASP A 47 9.56 -17.81 -0.33
CA ASP A 47 10.94 -18.22 -0.62
C ASP A 47 11.63 -17.20 -1.54
N LEU A 48 10.93 -16.74 -2.59
CA LEU A 48 11.45 -15.71 -3.50
C LEU A 48 11.61 -14.35 -2.82
N GLU A 49 10.66 -13.94 -1.98
CA GLU A 49 10.75 -12.69 -1.20
C GLU A 49 11.97 -12.70 -0.26
N ASP A 50 12.27 -13.83 0.37
CA ASP A 50 13.46 -13.99 1.22
C ASP A 50 14.76 -13.95 0.41
N GLU A 51 14.80 -14.66 -0.73
CA GLU A 51 15.95 -14.64 -1.66
C GLU A 51 16.23 -13.22 -2.20
N MET A 52 15.18 -12.44 -2.45
CA MET A 52 15.26 -11.10 -3.04
C MET A 52 15.23 -9.96 -2.01
N ALA A 53 15.24 -10.24 -0.70
CA ALA A 53 14.96 -9.23 0.33
C ALA A 53 15.89 -7.99 0.30
N SER A 54 17.06 -8.08 -0.35
CA SER A 54 17.99 -6.96 -0.56
C SER A 54 17.92 -6.30 -1.94
N GLU A 55 17.06 -6.79 -2.84
CA GLU A 55 16.94 -6.38 -4.25
C GLU A 55 15.72 -5.48 -4.51
N PHE A 56 14.98 -5.10 -3.47
CA PHE A 56 13.83 -4.21 -3.58
C PHE A 56 13.71 -3.28 -2.36
N HIS A 57 13.10 -2.13 -2.57
CA HIS A 57 12.61 -1.28 -1.47
C HIS A 57 11.19 -1.70 -1.09
N THR A 58 10.76 -1.44 0.14
CA THR A 58 9.35 -1.67 0.54
C THR A 58 8.60 -0.35 0.54
N CYS A 59 7.43 -0.30 -0.09
CA CYS A 59 6.55 0.85 0.00
C CYS A 59 6.00 0.96 1.43
N GLU A 60 6.30 2.05 2.12
CA GLU A 60 5.87 2.28 3.51
C GLU A 60 4.35 2.43 3.66
N ALA A 61 3.63 2.75 2.58
CA ALA A 61 2.17 2.93 2.59
C ALA A 61 1.40 1.61 2.41
N CYS A 62 1.74 0.81 1.38
CA CYS A 62 1.01 -0.42 1.06
C CYS A 62 1.75 -1.73 1.38
N GLY A 63 3.02 -1.66 1.79
CA GLY A 63 3.85 -2.82 2.13
C GLY A 63 4.28 -3.67 0.93
N LYS A 64 4.08 -3.20 -0.30
CA LYS A 64 4.51 -3.92 -1.51
C LYS A 64 6.00 -3.68 -1.82
N PRO A 65 6.69 -4.65 -2.43
CA PRO A 65 8.02 -4.42 -2.97
C PRO A 65 7.96 -3.36 -4.08
N ILE A 66 9.05 -2.60 -4.20
CA ILE A 66 9.38 -1.64 -5.24
C ILE A 66 10.71 -2.10 -5.82
N PHE A 67 10.67 -2.58 -7.06
CA PHE A 67 11.87 -3.04 -7.75
C PHE A 67 12.64 -1.85 -8.36
N ASP A 68 13.94 -2.03 -8.59
CA ASP A 68 14.82 -0.97 -9.10
C ASP A 68 14.40 -0.42 -10.48
N ASP A 69 13.61 -1.19 -11.24
CA ASP A 69 13.04 -0.83 -12.53
C ASP A 69 11.63 -0.26 -12.45
N GLU A 70 11.10 -0.01 -11.25
CA GLU A 70 9.78 0.61 -11.03
C GLU A 70 9.92 2.07 -10.60
N PRO A 71 9.03 2.97 -11.04
CA PRO A 71 9.01 4.35 -10.56
C PRO A 71 8.66 4.43 -9.07
N TYR A 72 9.39 5.29 -8.34
CA TYR A 72 9.20 5.47 -6.91
C TYR A 72 9.50 6.90 -6.47
N SER A 73 8.99 7.30 -5.31
CA SER A 73 9.42 8.51 -4.64
C SER A 73 10.18 8.16 -3.36
N TYR A 74 11.25 8.89 -3.09
CA TYR A 74 12.05 8.72 -1.87
C TYR A 74 12.20 10.06 -1.15
N ASP A 75 11.77 10.10 0.10
CA ASP A 75 12.09 11.17 1.01
C ASP A 75 13.42 10.88 1.72
N THR A 76 14.46 11.63 1.36
CA THR A 76 15.79 11.57 1.96
C THR A 76 15.85 11.93 3.44
N GLU A 77 14.84 12.62 4.01
CA GLU A 77 14.83 13.06 5.41
C GLU A 77 14.13 12.05 6.33
N GLY A 78 12.92 11.63 5.96
CA GLY A 78 12.17 10.60 6.68
C GLY A 78 12.64 9.18 6.34
N GLY A 79 13.42 9.01 5.27
CA GLY A 79 13.78 7.69 4.74
C GLY A 79 12.59 6.93 4.17
N VAL A 80 11.53 7.65 3.78
CA VAL A 80 10.26 7.05 3.34
C VAL A 80 10.33 6.77 1.85
N THR A 81 10.10 5.52 1.46
CA THR A 81 9.96 5.10 0.06
C THR A 81 8.51 4.78 -0.25
N LEU A 82 7.97 5.35 -1.33
CA LEU A 82 6.62 5.07 -1.82
C LEU A 82 6.67 4.61 -3.28
N CYS A 83 5.85 3.60 -3.61
CA CYS A 83 5.64 3.20 -4.99
C CYS A 83 4.86 4.30 -5.74
N GLU A 84 4.98 4.36 -7.06
CA GLU A 84 4.27 5.34 -7.90
C GLU A 84 2.79 5.52 -7.52
N LYS A 85 2.10 4.42 -7.24
CA LYS A 85 0.68 4.44 -6.90
C LYS A 85 0.40 5.28 -5.63
N ASP A 86 1.22 5.07 -4.60
CA ASP A 86 1.04 5.68 -3.28
C ASP A 86 1.82 6.99 -3.12
N THR A 87 2.71 7.32 -4.06
CA THR A 87 3.31 8.65 -4.16
C THR A 87 2.21 9.70 -4.30
N SER A 88 2.34 10.79 -3.55
CA SER A 88 1.39 11.90 -3.60
C SER A 88 1.37 12.59 -4.96
N SER A 89 0.19 13.01 -5.39
CA SER A 89 -0.01 13.84 -6.57
C SER A 89 -0.02 15.33 -6.25
N TRP A 90 0.05 16.17 -7.28
CA TRP A 90 -0.20 17.61 -7.15
C TRP A 90 -1.58 17.94 -6.56
N ARG A 91 -2.59 17.11 -6.83
CA ARG A 91 -3.90 17.26 -6.21
C ARG A 91 -3.85 17.01 -4.70
N ASP A 92 -3.10 16.01 -4.26
CA ASP A 92 -2.96 15.68 -2.84
C ASP A 92 -2.27 16.83 -2.10
N MET A 93 -1.26 17.44 -2.71
CA MET A 93 -0.60 18.64 -2.18
C MET A 93 -1.53 19.85 -2.04
N LEU A 94 -2.51 20.01 -2.94
CA LEU A 94 -3.52 21.06 -2.77
C LEU A 94 -4.53 20.74 -1.66
N ALA A 95 -4.78 19.46 -1.40
CA ALA A 95 -5.69 19.02 -0.35
C ALA A 95 -5.07 19.12 1.05
N ASP A 96 -3.76 18.85 1.17
CA ASP A 96 -3.00 18.95 2.41
C ASP A 96 -1.61 19.58 2.20
N PRO A 97 -1.53 20.92 2.04
CA PRO A 97 -0.28 21.62 1.75
C PRO A 97 0.80 21.45 2.83
N GLU A 98 0.39 21.36 4.09
CA GLU A 98 1.31 21.31 5.23
C GLU A 98 2.08 19.98 5.31
N GLY A 99 1.61 18.94 4.59
CA GLY A 99 2.31 17.67 4.43
C GLY A 99 3.49 17.70 3.46
N PHE A 100 3.73 18.82 2.77
CA PHE A 100 4.76 18.96 1.75
C PHE A 100 5.75 20.05 2.14
N TYR A 101 6.99 19.92 1.69
CA TYR A 101 8.03 20.93 1.89
C TYR A 101 8.99 21.00 0.70
N GLU A 102 9.66 22.15 0.57
CA GLU A 102 10.83 22.30 -0.28
C GLU A 102 12.08 22.42 0.59
N ARG A 103 13.20 21.92 0.08
CA ARG A 103 14.52 22.11 0.68
C ARG A 103 15.36 23.02 -0.20
N ASN A 104 15.88 24.10 0.36
CA ASN A 104 16.79 24.99 -0.36
C ASN A 104 18.21 24.40 -0.45
N ALA A 105 19.10 25.04 -1.21
CA ALA A 105 20.49 24.59 -1.38
C ALA A 105 21.32 24.63 -0.08
N SER A 106 20.88 25.38 0.94
CA SER A 106 21.49 25.44 2.27
C SER A 106 20.98 24.34 3.20
N GLY A 107 19.99 23.56 2.77
CA GLY A 107 19.37 22.50 3.55
C GLY A 107 18.21 22.96 4.42
N ASP A 108 17.77 24.22 4.36
CA ASP A 108 16.60 24.65 5.14
C ASP A 108 15.32 24.10 4.51
N VAL A 109 14.44 23.59 5.37
CA VAL A 109 13.12 23.07 5.00
C VAL A 109 12.08 24.16 5.16
N THR A 110 11.30 24.40 4.11
CA THR A 110 10.13 25.28 4.14
C THR A 110 8.90 24.50 3.76
N TYR A 111 7.97 24.38 4.70
CA TYR A 111 6.68 23.73 4.45
C TYR A 111 5.81 24.59 3.54
N TYR A 112 5.02 23.91 2.70
CA TYR A 112 4.07 24.60 1.84
C TYR A 112 2.88 25.14 2.65
N THR A 113 2.43 26.30 2.21
CA THR A 113 1.18 26.93 2.64
C THR A 113 0.14 26.71 1.54
N PRO A 114 -1.17 26.90 1.82
CA PRO A 114 -2.19 26.83 0.76
C PRO A 114 -1.88 27.73 -0.44
N GLU A 115 -1.36 28.94 -0.21
CA GLU A 115 -1.01 29.88 -1.25
C GLU A 115 0.18 29.41 -2.09
N THR A 116 1.26 28.95 -1.43
CA THR A 116 2.45 28.49 -2.15
C THR A 116 2.22 27.16 -2.87
N ALA A 117 1.42 26.25 -2.28
CA ALA A 117 1.06 24.99 -2.93
C ALA A 117 0.23 25.22 -4.18
N LYS A 118 -0.75 26.14 -4.10
CA LYS A 118 -1.53 26.56 -5.26
C LYS A 118 -0.65 27.13 -6.37
N ALA A 119 0.28 28.03 -6.03
CA ALA A 119 1.18 28.61 -7.03
C ALA A 119 2.06 27.56 -7.71
N ALA A 120 2.59 26.58 -6.94
CA ALA A 120 3.40 25.50 -7.49
C ALA A 120 2.60 24.57 -8.42
N ALA A 121 1.39 24.16 -8.01
CA ALA A 121 0.51 23.34 -8.84
C ALA A 121 0.07 24.07 -10.12
N GLU A 122 -0.24 25.36 -10.04
CA GLU A 122 -0.57 26.18 -11.21
C GLU A 122 0.62 26.27 -12.18
N ALA A 123 1.85 26.41 -11.66
CA ALA A 123 3.05 26.41 -12.48
C ALA A 123 3.28 25.06 -13.18
N HIS A 124 3.07 23.93 -12.49
CA HIS A 124 3.16 22.58 -13.06
C HIS A 124 2.16 22.38 -14.21
N VAL A 125 0.90 22.77 -13.99
CA VAL A 125 -0.15 22.70 -15.01
C VAL A 125 0.16 23.63 -16.19
N ALA A 126 0.67 24.84 -15.94
CA ALA A 126 1.08 25.78 -17.00
C ALA A 126 2.25 25.25 -17.85
N ALA A 127 3.12 24.41 -17.27
CA ALA A 127 4.19 23.71 -17.98
C ALA A 127 3.70 22.51 -18.81
N GLY A 128 2.39 22.20 -18.77
CA GLY A 128 1.77 21.11 -19.52
C GLY A 128 1.49 19.85 -18.70
N GLY A 129 1.73 19.88 -17.39
CA GLY A 129 1.41 18.78 -16.48
C GLY A 129 -0.07 18.70 -16.10
N SER A 130 -0.41 17.65 -15.35
CA SER A 130 -1.72 17.41 -14.74
C SER A 130 -1.63 17.46 -13.22
N LEU A 131 -2.76 17.77 -12.56
CA LEU A 131 -2.86 17.65 -11.10
C LEU A 131 -2.79 16.19 -10.61
N ASP A 132 -2.98 15.23 -11.51
CA ASP A 132 -2.83 13.80 -11.21
C ASP A 132 -1.37 13.32 -11.28
N ASP A 133 -0.46 14.14 -11.81
CA ASP A 133 0.94 13.75 -11.90
C ASP A 133 1.55 13.61 -10.49
N LYS A 134 2.46 12.65 -10.36
CA LYS A 134 3.14 12.34 -9.10
C LYS A 134 4.25 13.35 -8.80
N ILE A 135 4.33 13.77 -7.54
CA ILE A 135 5.37 14.70 -7.09
C ILE A 135 6.62 13.89 -6.71
N GLY A 136 7.79 14.31 -7.22
CA GLY A 136 9.08 13.74 -6.81
C GLY A 136 9.28 12.28 -7.20
N LEU A 137 8.55 11.80 -8.21
CA LEU A 137 8.73 10.48 -8.77
C LEU A 137 10.10 10.42 -9.47
N ILE A 138 10.89 9.42 -9.11
CA ILE A 138 12.13 9.05 -9.75
C ILE A 138 11.78 7.96 -10.76
N GLU A 139 11.90 8.31 -12.04
CA GLU A 139 11.77 7.34 -13.11
C GLU A 139 13.06 6.50 -13.19
N PRO A 140 12.95 5.16 -13.29
CA PRO A 140 14.11 4.31 -13.50
C PRO A 140 14.83 4.72 -14.78
N GLN A 141 16.15 4.86 -14.70
CA GLN A 141 16.96 5.05 -15.91
C GLN A 141 16.95 3.73 -16.69
N GLU A 142 16.51 3.74 -17.95
CA GLU A 142 16.72 2.56 -18.81
C GLU A 142 18.21 2.20 -18.78
N PRO A 143 18.57 0.91 -18.63
CA PRO A 143 19.96 0.51 -18.66
C PRO A 143 20.56 1.00 -19.98
N SER A 144 21.54 1.91 -19.90
CA SER A 144 22.23 2.40 -21.09
C SER A 144 22.90 1.20 -21.75
N ASN A 145 22.39 0.74 -22.89
CA ASN A 145 23.03 -0.29 -23.69
C ASN A 145 24.35 0.28 -24.24
N GLY A 146 25.43 0.06 -23.50
CA GLY A 146 26.81 0.34 -23.91
C GLY A 146 27.33 -0.67 -24.92
#